data_AF-A0A4Q4D556-F1
#
_entry.id   AF-A0A4Q4D556-F1
#
_cell.length_a   1.000
_cell.length_b   1.000
_cell.length_c   1.000
_cell.angle_alpha   90.00
_cell.angle_beta   90.00
_cell.angle_gamma   90.00
#
_symmetry.space_group_name_H-M   'P 1'
#
loop_
_entity.id
_entity.type
_entity.pdbx_description
1 polymer ?
#
loop_
_entity_poly.entity_id
_entity_poly.type
_entity_poly.pdbx_seq_one_letter_code
_entity_poly.pdbx_strand_id
1 'polypeptide(L)'
;MNPRHRRLLIPGLLVVLVVVVVVSSIARRAEAATLGQEATPSRVVSTIDDPRITESSGLAVSTRHADLAYTINDSGHGPEIFALRVSTGEVVGVTTVTGVTWRDTEAMAIDGDGRMWVADTGDNDAVRRDVALYAFDEPGEGEHSTTAKRYPVKYTTGSQDVESLAIDPTTGRKVLVTKGLLDGQVLTLPEKLSETEPNVPEDTAAASLLLATDAAWSPDGRWLVVRNYLQAATLDTTTWKTVSTVTLPDQEQGETLAFEPGGTSYLIGSEGKDSELLRIGFSSEDEAAPVPSATSTPPAGSGPQEETDDSSVLQPTAAEIALGGGIGVAALVLLGGIALLVRRARR
;
A
#
# COMPACT_ATOMS: atom_id res chain seq x y z
N MET A 1 -19.35 -10.18 24.47
CA MET A 1 -19.76 -9.26 23.39
C MET A 1 -20.60 -10.04 22.38
N ASN A 2 -21.72 -9.50 21.93
CA ASN A 2 -22.73 -10.22 21.14
C ASN A 2 -22.25 -10.37 19.66
N PRO A 3 -22.19 -11.57 19.06
CA PRO A 3 -21.61 -11.80 17.72
C PRO A 3 -22.34 -11.06 16.58
N ARG A 4 -23.58 -10.62 16.81
CA ARG A 4 -24.34 -9.77 15.85
C ARG A 4 -23.80 -8.34 15.74
N HIS A 5 -23.06 -7.84 16.74
CA HIS A 5 -22.50 -6.48 16.70
C HIS A 5 -21.16 -6.42 15.94
N ARG A 6 -20.39 -7.53 15.89
CA ARG A 6 -19.19 -7.61 15.02
C ARG A 6 -19.53 -7.54 13.53
N ARG A 7 -20.67 -8.11 13.10
CA ARG A 7 -21.10 -8.13 11.69
C ARG A 7 -21.51 -6.76 11.10
N LEU A 8 -21.76 -5.75 11.95
CA LEU A 8 -22.15 -4.40 11.51
C LEU A 8 -21.06 -3.34 11.74
N LEU A 9 -20.10 -3.62 12.63
CA LEU A 9 -18.99 -2.71 12.91
C LEU A 9 -17.97 -2.68 11.78
N ILE A 10 -17.71 -3.82 11.12
CA ILE A 10 -16.72 -3.93 10.04
C ILE A 10 -17.14 -3.14 8.78
N PRO A 11 -18.37 -3.28 8.24
CA PRO A 11 -18.81 -2.46 7.11
C PRO A 11 -18.90 -0.97 7.47
N GLY A 12 -19.27 -0.65 8.71
CA GLY A 12 -19.37 0.74 9.18
C GLY A 12 -18.01 1.44 9.29
N LEU A 13 -16.99 0.72 9.77
CA LEU A 13 -15.62 1.23 9.82
C LEU A 13 -15.05 1.43 8.41
N LEU A 14 -15.33 0.50 7.50
CA LEU A 14 -14.89 0.53 6.11
C LEU A 14 -15.54 1.70 5.35
N VAL A 15 -16.84 1.97 5.56
CA VAL A 15 -17.52 3.14 4.99
C VAL A 15 -16.96 4.45 5.55
N VAL A 16 -16.69 4.53 6.86
CA VAL A 16 -16.08 5.73 7.46
C VAL A 16 -14.67 5.95 6.91
N LEU A 17 -13.89 4.88 6.74
CA LEU A 17 -12.57 4.92 6.14
C LEU A 17 -12.64 5.42 4.69
N VAL A 18 -13.52 4.87 3.86
CA VAL A 18 -13.75 5.30 2.47
C VAL A 18 -14.14 6.79 2.43
N VAL A 19 -15.01 7.25 3.32
CA VAL A 19 -15.41 8.67 3.37
C VAL A 19 -14.22 9.57 3.75
N VAL A 20 -13.41 9.17 4.74
CA VAL A 20 -12.21 9.92 5.13
C VAL A 20 -11.20 9.96 3.98
N VAL A 21 -10.95 8.83 3.32
CA VAL A 21 -10.06 8.71 2.15
C VAL A 21 -10.52 9.62 1.01
N VAL A 22 -11.81 9.59 0.66
CA VAL A 22 -12.39 10.41 -0.40
C VAL A 22 -12.25 11.91 -0.08
N VAL A 23 -12.62 12.33 1.13
CA VAL A 23 -12.53 13.74 1.55
C VAL A 23 -11.08 14.22 1.59
N SER A 24 -10.15 13.40 2.09
CA SER A 24 -8.72 13.74 2.10
C SER A 24 -8.10 13.78 0.70
N SER A 25 -8.60 12.98 -0.26
CA SER A 25 -8.14 13.04 -1.65
C SER A 25 -8.54 14.35 -2.34
N ILE A 26 -9.78 14.80 -2.12
CA ILE A 26 -10.32 16.02 -2.72
C ILE A 26 -9.59 17.25 -2.18
N ALA A 27 -9.37 17.30 -0.85
CA ALA A 27 -8.64 18.41 -0.22
C ALA A 27 -7.20 18.52 -0.71
N ARG A 28 -6.50 17.39 -0.87
CA ARG A 28 -5.11 17.37 -1.34
C ARG A 28 -4.97 17.67 -2.83
N ARG A 29 -5.95 17.31 -3.67
CA ARG A 29 -5.98 17.73 -5.09
C ARG A 29 -6.09 19.24 -5.21
N ALA A 30 -6.91 19.88 -4.38
CA ALA A 30 -7.00 21.34 -4.34
C ALA A 30 -5.68 21.98 -3.90
N GLU A 31 -4.98 21.37 -2.94
CA GLU A 31 -3.69 21.86 -2.44
C GLU A 31 -2.55 21.65 -3.46
N ALA A 32 -2.44 20.47 -4.07
CA ALA A 32 -1.45 20.17 -5.11
C ALA A 32 -1.63 21.02 -6.37
N ALA A 33 -2.88 21.26 -6.79
CA ALA A 33 -3.20 22.19 -7.89
C ALA A 33 -2.82 23.64 -7.55
N THR A 34 -2.82 24.00 -6.27
CA THR A 34 -2.42 25.33 -5.79
C THR A 34 -0.89 25.46 -5.68
N LEU A 35 -0.18 24.37 -5.39
CA LEU A 35 1.27 24.35 -5.16
C LEU A 35 2.11 24.07 -6.42
N GLY A 36 1.49 23.74 -7.56
CA GLY A 36 2.21 23.52 -8.81
C GLY A 36 3.20 22.36 -8.76
N GLN A 37 2.97 21.38 -7.87
CA GLN A 37 3.79 20.16 -7.80
C GLN A 37 3.52 19.34 -9.05
N GLU A 38 4.53 19.17 -9.91
CA GLU A 38 4.38 18.30 -11.09
C GLU A 38 4.00 16.90 -10.62
N ALA A 39 2.90 16.39 -11.18
CA ALA A 39 2.47 15.02 -10.90
C ALA A 39 3.58 14.06 -11.29
N THR A 40 3.88 13.09 -10.42
CA THR A 40 4.85 12.04 -10.74
C THR A 40 4.49 11.42 -12.08
N PRO A 41 5.42 11.38 -13.07
CA PRO A 41 5.13 10.87 -14.39
C PRO A 41 4.55 9.47 -14.29
N SER A 42 3.33 9.27 -14.80
CA SER A 42 2.64 7.99 -14.73
C SER A 42 1.94 7.68 -16.03
N ARG A 43 1.83 6.40 -16.36
CA ARG A 43 1.05 5.92 -17.51
C ARG A 43 0.55 4.51 -17.30
N VAL A 44 -0.64 4.22 -17.83
CA VAL A 44 -1.10 2.84 -18.01
C VAL A 44 -0.16 2.13 -18.99
N VAL A 45 0.27 0.94 -18.62
CA VAL A 45 1.13 0.08 -19.44
C VAL A 45 0.29 -0.94 -20.18
N SER A 46 -0.61 -1.58 -19.44
CA SER A 46 -1.47 -2.67 -19.88
C SER A 46 -2.63 -2.86 -18.92
N THR A 47 -3.54 -3.74 -19.29
CA THR A 47 -4.69 -4.17 -18.48
C THR A 47 -4.63 -5.69 -18.33
N ILE A 48 -4.77 -6.19 -17.11
CA ILE A 48 -4.84 -7.62 -16.81
C ILE A 48 -6.31 -8.03 -16.92
N ASP A 49 -6.68 -8.69 -18.03
CA ASP A 49 -8.06 -9.07 -18.35
C ASP A 49 -8.35 -10.57 -18.16
N ASP A 50 -7.38 -11.32 -17.64
CA ASP A 50 -7.58 -12.74 -17.35
C ASP A 50 -8.57 -12.90 -16.18
N PRO A 51 -9.72 -13.58 -16.38
CA PRO A 51 -10.77 -13.65 -15.37
C PRO A 51 -10.39 -14.47 -14.13
N ARG A 52 -9.24 -15.16 -14.16
CA ARG A 52 -8.68 -15.88 -13.01
C ARG A 52 -7.96 -14.94 -12.04
N ILE A 53 -7.63 -13.72 -12.46
CA ILE A 53 -6.93 -12.72 -11.66
C ILE A 53 -7.96 -11.66 -11.25
N THR A 54 -8.32 -11.64 -9.97
CA THR A 54 -9.33 -10.70 -9.46
C THR A 54 -8.88 -9.96 -8.21
N GLU A 55 -7.83 -10.44 -7.55
CA GLU A 55 -7.34 -9.93 -6.27
C GLU A 55 -5.81 -9.90 -6.28
N SER A 56 -5.20 -9.35 -7.35
CA SER A 56 -3.74 -9.25 -7.48
C SER A 56 -3.14 -8.47 -6.30
N SER A 57 -2.58 -9.17 -5.32
CA SER A 57 -1.98 -8.62 -4.10
C SER A 57 -0.46 -8.59 -4.13
N GLY A 58 0.17 -9.52 -4.87
CA GLY A 58 1.62 -9.51 -5.07
C GLY A 58 2.02 -9.24 -6.52
N LEU A 59 3.14 -8.52 -6.71
CA LEU A 59 3.75 -8.32 -8.03
C LEU A 59 5.28 -8.43 -7.95
N ALA A 60 5.89 -9.17 -8.87
CA ALA A 60 7.34 -9.20 -9.02
C ALA A 60 7.75 -9.12 -10.50
N VAL A 61 8.67 -8.21 -10.84
CA VAL A 61 9.24 -8.15 -12.20
C VAL A 61 10.33 -9.19 -12.35
N SER A 62 10.33 -9.91 -13.48
CA SER A 62 11.31 -10.95 -13.79
C SER A 62 12.73 -10.39 -13.80
N THR A 63 13.66 -11.16 -13.22
CA THR A 63 15.10 -10.85 -13.29
C THR A 63 15.74 -11.31 -14.60
N ARG A 64 15.03 -12.15 -15.36
CA ARG A 64 15.52 -12.83 -16.57
C ARG A 64 14.94 -12.26 -17.86
N HIS A 65 13.74 -11.68 -17.80
CA HIS A 65 12.98 -11.22 -18.97
C HIS A 65 12.35 -9.86 -18.71
N ALA A 66 12.81 -8.82 -19.41
CA ALA A 66 12.41 -7.44 -19.14
C ALA A 66 10.91 -7.13 -19.33
N ASP A 67 10.20 -7.94 -20.11
CA ASP A 67 8.76 -7.77 -20.37
C ASP A 67 7.89 -8.79 -19.62
N LEU A 68 8.45 -9.46 -18.60
CA LEU A 68 7.75 -10.47 -17.82
C LEU A 68 7.62 -10.02 -16.37
N ALA A 69 6.43 -10.15 -15.81
CA ALA A 69 6.17 -10.00 -14.38
C ALA A 69 5.35 -11.20 -13.89
N TYR A 70 5.23 -11.33 -12.57
CA TYR A 70 4.43 -12.36 -11.93
C TYR A 70 3.46 -11.71 -10.96
N THR A 71 2.26 -12.27 -10.86
CA THR A 71 1.27 -11.89 -9.86
C THR A 71 0.68 -13.11 -9.19
N ILE A 72 0.10 -12.89 -8.02
CA ILE A 72 -0.63 -13.86 -7.23
C ILE A 72 -1.89 -13.19 -6.70
N ASN A 73 -3.00 -13.92 -6.65
CA ASN A 73 -4.22 -13.44 -6.01
C ASN A 73 -4.12 -13.54 -4.49
N ASP A 74 -4.90 -12.72 -3.80
CA ASP A 74 -5.09 -12.74 -2.36
C ASP A 74 -5.97 -13.93 -1.88
N SER A 75 -6.47 -13.83 -0.66
CA SER A 75 -7.23 -14.78 0.13
C SER A 75 -8.27 -15.58 -0.65
N GLY A 76 -8.39 -16.87 -0.30
CA GLY A 76 -9.41 -17.75 -0.89
C GLY A 76 -9.10 -18.28 -2.30
N HIS A 77 -7.95 -17.92 -2.88
CA HIS A 77 -7.49 -18.45 -4.16
C HIS A 77 -6.59 -19.69 -4.03
N GLY A 78 -6.44 -20.41 -5.15
CA GLY A 78 -5.51 -21.54 -5.24
C GLY A 78 -4.05 -21.07 -5.27
N PRO A 79 -3.07 -21.99 -5.08
CA PRO A 79 -1.66 -21.66 -5.06
C PRO A 79 -1.08 -21.49 -6.47
N GLU A 80 -1.68 -20.59 -7.24
CA GLU A 80 -1.34 -20.30 -8.63
C GLU A 80 -0.63 -18.96 -8.73
N ILE A 81 0.44 -18.93 -9.52
CA ILE A 81 1.17 -17.71 -9.87
C ILE A 81 1.04 -17.51 -11.36
N PHE A 82 0.66 -16.31 -11.75
CA PHE A 82 0.41 -15.95 -13.14
C PHE A 82 1.61 -15.15 -13.66
N ALA A 83 2.22 -15.63 -14.74
CA ALA A 83 3.23 -14.89 -15.46
C ALA A 83 2.55 -13.97 -16.49
N LEU A 84 2.84 -12.68 -16.41
CA LEU A 84 2.22 -11.62 -17.19
C LEU A 84 3.23 -10.97 -18.13
N ARG A 85 2.81 -10.70 -19.37
CA ARG A 85 3.57 -9.82 -20.24
C ARG A 85 3.29 -8.36 -19.87
N VAL A 86 4.27 -7.66 -19.31
CA VAL A 86 4.10 -6.28 -18.80
C VAL A 86 3.54 -5.35 -19.88
N SER A 87 4.02 -5.45 -21.12
CA SER A 87 3.61 -4.60 -22.24
C SER A 87 2.16 -4.79 -22.71
N THR A 88 1.51 -5.90 -22.35
CA THR A 88 0.18 -6.25 -22.89
C THR A 88 -0.83 -6.65 -21.83
N GLY A 89 -0.39 -7.09 -20.65
CA GLY A 89 -1.23 -7.64 -19.58
C GLY A 89 -1.58 -9.12 -19.79
N GLU A 90 -1.18 -9.72 -20.92
CA GLU A 90 -1.47 -11.11 -21.26
C GLU A 90 -0.84 -12.09 -20.26
N VAL A 91 -1.63 -13.04 -19.77
CA VAL A 91 -1.12 -14.19 -19.02
C VAL A 91 -0.43 -15.15 -19.98
N VAL A 92 0.89 -15.23 -19.87
CA VAL A 92 1.77 -16.07 -20.72
C VAL A 92 2.27 -17.32 -19.99
N GLY A 93 1.85 -17.54 -18.74
CA GLY A 93 2.17 -18.75 -17.99
C GLY A 93 1.43 -18.84 -16.67
N VAL A 94 1.29 -20.06 -16.18
CA VAL A 94 0.71 -20.36 -14.87
C VAL A 94 1.59 -21.38 -14.18
N THR A 95 1.94 -21.10 -12.93
CA THR A 95 2.70 -22.02 -12.08
C THR A 95 1.85 -22.42 -10.88
N THR A 96 1.55 -23.71 -10.77
CA THR A 96 0.92 -24.25 -9.56
C THR A 96 1.98 -24.65 -8.55
N VAL A 97 1.92 -24.08 -7.35
CA VAL A 97 2.76 -24.49 -6.22
C VAL A 97 2.06 -25.63 -5.48
N THR A 98 2.66 -26.81 -5.51
CA THR A 98 2.11 -28.03 -4.93
C THR A 98 2.55 -28.22 -3.49
N GLY A 99 1.69 -28.88 -2.69
CA GLY A 99 1.98 -29.18 -1.29
C GLY A 99 1.89 -27.98 -0.34
N VAL A 100 1.41 -26.83 -0.81
CA VAL A 100 1.13 -25.64 -0.01
C VAL A 100 -0.38 -25.39 0.09
N THR A 101 -0.79 -24.75 1.17
CA THR A 101 -2.15 -24.22 1.33
C THR A 101 -2.00 -22.82 1.88
N TRP A 102 -1.94 -21.85 0.96
CA TRP A 102 -1.90 -20.45 1.33
C TRP A 102 -3.26 -19.99 1.81
N ARG A 103 -3.24 -18.97 2.66
CA ARG A 103 -4.46 -18.43 3.27
C ARG A 103 -4.71 -16.98 2.91
N ASP A 104 -3.66 -16.15 2.92
CA ASP A 104 -3.69 -14.68 2.76
C ASP A 104 -2.32 -14.28 2.21
N THR A 105 -2.18 -14.35 0.88
CA THR A 105 -0.93 -14.04 0.20
C THR A 105 -0.92 -12.58 -0.17
N GLU A 106 0.03 -11.84 0.38
CA GLU A 106 0.01 -10.38 0.32
C GLU A 106 1.11 -9.78 -0.52
N ALA A 107 2.20 -10.50 -0.73
CA ALA A 107 3.34 -9.95 -1.44
C ALA A 107 4.20 -11.02 -2.10
N MET A 108 4.92 -10.62 -3.14
CA MET A 108 5.98 -11.42 -3.73
C MET A 108 7.15 -10.57 -4.20
N ALA A 109 8.34 -11.17 -4.21
CA ALA A 109 9.56 -10.54 -4.70
C ALA A 109 10.51 -11.61 -5.24
N ILE A 110 11.40 -11.24 -6.16
CA ILE A 110 12.47 -12.10 -6.65
C ILE A 110 13.79 -11.62 -6.08
N ASP A 111 14.59 -12.53 -5.51
CA ASP A 111 15.93 -12.19 -5.01
C ASP A 111 16.99 -12.18 -6.12
N GLY A 112 18.20 -11.70 -5.79
CA GLY A 112 19.31 -11.61 -6.72
C GLY A 112 19.81 -12.96 -7.28
N ASP A 113 19.40 -14.08 -6.68
CA ASP A 113 19.70 -15.43 -7.16
C ASP A 113 18.61 -15.95 -8.13
N GLY A 114 17.57 -15.15 -8.40
CA GLY A 114 16.43 -15.56 -9.23
C GLY A 114 15.48 -16.53 -8.53
N ARG A 115 15.40 -16.49 -7.19
CA ARG A 115 14.36 -17.20 -6.44
C ARG A 115 13.18 -16.29 -6.21
N MET A 116 12.00 -16.80 -6.55
CA MET A 116 10.71 -16.22 -6.20
C MET A 116 10.45 -16.44 -4.72
N TRP A 117 10.03 -15.38 -4.03
CA TRP A 117 9.55 -15.41 -2.66
C TRP A 117 8.12 -14.92 -2.61
N VAL A 118 7.27 -15.64 -1.89
CA VAL A 118 5.85 -15.32 -1.66
C VAL A 118 5.61 -15.21 -0.17
N ALA A 119 4.91 -14.16 0.27
CA ALA A 119 4.53 -13.93 1.65
C ALA A 119 3.06 -14.29 1.87
N ASP A 120 2.82 -15.36 2.62
CA ASP A 120 1.49 -15.70 3.15
C ASP A 120 1.43 -15.19 4.60
N THR A 121 1.26 -13.88 4.72
CA THR A 121 1.46 -13.11 5.95
C THR A 121 0.31 -12.20 6.33
N GLY A 122 -0.68 -12.03 5.45
CA GLY A 122 -1.88 -11.24 5.72
C GLY A 122 -2.66 -11.78 6.90
N ASP A 123 -3.19 -10.89 7.73
CA ASP A 123 -3.92 -11.23 8.94
C ASP A 123 -4.76 -10.05 9.42
N ASN A 124 -5.75 -9.63 8.61
CA ASN A 124 -6.59 -8.45 8.88
C ASN A 124 -7.27 -8.47 10.28
N ASP A 125 -7.53 -9.67 10.80
CA ASP A 125 -8.12 -9.90 12.13
C ASP A 125 -7.07 -9.97 13.27
N ALA A 126 -5.79 -9.98 12.95
CA ALA A 126 -4.63 -10.15 13.84
C ALA A 126 -4.75 -11.38 14.76
N VAL A 127 -5.05 -12.55 14.16
CA VAL A 127 -5.25 -13.82 14.87
C VAL A 127 -4.42 -15.00 14.33
N ARG A 128 -3.82 -14.87 13.15
CA ARG A 128 -2.98 -15.91 12.55
C ARG A 128 -1.67 -16.07 13.31
N ARG A 129 -1.31 -17.32 13.57
CA ARG A 129 -0.06 -17.71 14.24
C ARG A 129 0.86 -18.52 13.34
N ASP A 130 0.36 -18.91 12.18
CA ASP A 130 1.05 -19.74 11.21
C ASP A 130 1.14 -18.97 9.89
N VAL A 131 2.03 -17.97 9.89
CA VAL A 131 2.41 -17.17 8.73
C VAL A 131 3.80 -17.59 8.28
N ALA A 132 4.08 -17.50 6.98
CA ALA A 132 5.35 -17.97 6.44
C ALA A 132 5.70 -17.27 5.12
N LEU A 133 6.99 -17.29 4.82
CA LEU A 133 7.48 -17.05 3.47
C LEU A 133 7.67 -18.39 2.75
N TYR A 134 7.46 -18.38 1.44
CA TYR A 134 7.63 -19.52 0.57
C TYR A 134 8.61 -19.16 -0.54
N ALA A 135 9.56 -20.05 -0.85
CA ALA A 135 10.55 -19.80 -1.90
C ALA A 135 10.72 -20.97 -2.87
N PHE A 136 10.89 -20.65 -4.15
CA PHE A 136 11.15 -21.58 -5.25
C PHE A 136 11.81 -20.81 -6.41
N ASP A 137 12.31 -21.51 -7.42
CA ASP A 137 12.97 -20.87 -8.56
C ASP A 137 11.95 -20.08 -9.40
N GLU A 138 12.37 -18.92 -9.93
CA GLU A 138 11.56 -18.15 -10.86
C GLU A 138 11.14 -19.04 -12.07
N PRO A 139 9.82 -19.22 -12.33
CA PRO A 139 9.33 -20.24 -13.27
C PRO A 139 9.43 -19.86 -14.76
N GLY A 140 9.26 -18.58 -15.11
CA GLY A 140 9.19 -18.13 -16.51
C GLY A 140 7.80 -18.31 -17.15
N GLU A 141 7.78 -18.23 -18.47
CA GLU A 141 6.56 -18.44 -19.29
C GLU A 141 6.15 -19.92 -19.37
N GLY A 142 4.88 -20.18 -19.68
CA GLY A 142 4.32 -21.52 -19.82
C GLY A 142 3.71 -22.11 -18.54
N GLU A 143 3.27 -23.35 -18.65
CA GLU A 143 2.60 -24.09 -17.57
C GLU A 143 3.61 -24.89 -16.75
N HIS A 144 3.64 -24.64 -15.44
CA HIS A 144 4.60 -25.27 -14.53
C HIS A 144 3.91 -25.82 -13.28
N SER A 145 4.57 -26.81 -12.66
CA SER A 145 4.24 -27.29 -11.33
C SER A 145 5.53 -27.33 -10.51
N THR A 146 5.52 -26.72 -9.34
CA THR A 146 6.69 -26.65 -8.46
C THR A 146 6.33 -26.95 -7.01
N THR A 147 7.35 -27.07 -6.15
CA THR A 147 7.20 -27.15 -4.70
C THR A 147 7.94 -25.97 -4.07
N ALA A 148 7.40 -25.41 -3.00
CA ALA A 148 8.06 -24.32 -2.29
C ALA A 148 8.72 -24.80 -1.00
N LYS A 149 9.89 -24.21 -0.71
CA LYS A 149 10.47 -24.24 0.64
C LYS A 149 9.70 -23.28 1.52
N ARG A 150 9.38 -23.70 2.73
CA ARG A 150 8.62 -22.91 3.71
C ARG A 150 9.54 -22.36 4.78
N TYR A 151 9.39 -21.09 5.10
CA TYR A 151 10.12 -20.37 6.14
C TYR A 151 9.12 -19.77 7.12
N PRO A 152 8.82 -20.45 8.24
CA PRO A 152 7.85 -19.95 9.21
C PRO A 152 8.30 -18.60 9.79
N VAL A 153 7.37 -17.69 10.01
CA VAL A 153 7.64 -16.37 10.62
C VAL A 153 6.88 -16.26 11.94
N LYS A 154 7.51 -15.63 12.94
CA LYS A 154 6.88 -15.35 14.22
C LYS A 154 7.25 -13.95 14.70
N TYR A 155 6.23 -13.13 14.92
CA TYR A 155 6.42 -11.80 15.49
C TYR A 155 6.44 -11.83 17.02
N THR A 156 7.20 -10.92 17.62
CA THR A 156 7.39 -10.85 19.09
C THR A 156 6.24 -10.15 19.81
N THR A 157 5.52 -9.27 19.12
CA THR A 157 4.43 -8.44 19.65
C THR A 157 3.05 -9.12 19.57
N GLY A 158 2.96 -10.30 18.95
CA GLY A 158 1.72 -11.04 18.72
C GLY A 158 1.44 -11.25 17.24
N SER A 159 0.22 -11.64 16.90
CA SER A 159 -0.23 -11.69 15.50
C SER A 159 -0.27 -10.28 14.92
N GLN A 160 0.19 -10.12 13.69
CA GLN A 160 0.29 -8.83 13.00
C GLN A 160 -0.08 -9.01 11.53
N ASP A 161 -0.74 -8.00 11.00
CA ASP A 161 -1.12 -7.89 9.61
C ASP A 161 0.06 -7.32 8.80
N VAL A 162 0.62 -8.14 7.89
CA VAL A 162 1.84 -7.84 7.13
C VAL A 162 1.57 -8.02 5.66
N GLU A 163 1.65 -6.89 4.95
CA GLU A 163 1.16 -6.75 3.56
C GLU A 163 2.31 -6.58 2.56
N SER A 164 3.56 -6.76 2.98
CA SER A 164 4.69 -6.45 2.09
C SER A 164 5.88 -7.34 2.36
N LEU A 165 6.57 -7.67 1.26
CA LEU A 165 7.85 -8.34 1.25
C LEU A 165 8.78 -7.61 0.27
N ALA A 166 9.84 -7.02 0.80
CA ALA A 166 10.91 -6.46 -0.03
C ALA A 166 12.22 -7.19 0.23
N ILE A 167 13.06 -7.30 -0.81
CA ILE A 167 14.36 -7.95 -0.75
C ILE A 167 15.42 -6.95 -1.19
N ASP A 168 16.40 -6.72 -0.33
CA ASP A 168 17.59 -5.93 -0.67
C ASP A 168 18.37 -6.66 -1.80
N PRO A 169 18.53 -6.05 -2.98
CA PRO A 169 19.18 -6.68 -4.12
C PRO A 169 20.69 -6.88 -3.92
N THR A 170 21.29 -6.16 -2.97
CA THR A 170 22.74 -6.19 -2.71
C THR A 170 23.13 -7.22 -1.67
N THR A 171 22.29 -7.39 -0.63
CA THR A 171 22.58 -8.31 0.49
C THR A 171 21.69 -9.55 0.49
N GLY A 172 20.60 -9.54 -0.26
CA GLY A 172 19.57 -10.57 -0.21
C GLY A 172 18.75 -10.56 1.08
N ARG A 173 18.92 -9.55 1.95
CA ARG A 173 18.17 -9.43 3.20
C ARG A 173 16.70 -9.13 2.90
N LYS A 174 15.80 -9.82 3.61
CA LYS A 174 14.35 -9.66 3.43
C LYS A 174 13.79 -8.78 4.54
N VAL A 175 12.90 -7.87 4.16
CA VAL A 175 12.13 -7.05 5.10
C VAL A 175 10.64 -7.26 4.86
N LEU A 176 9.88 -7.16 5.92
CA LEU A 176 8.42 -7.18 5.92
C LEU A 176 7.90 -5.81 6.32
N VAL A 177 6.75 -5.40 5.80
CA VAL A 177 6.09 -4.14 6.23
C VAL A 177 4.70 -4.44 6.76
N THR A 178 4.39 -3.95 7.96
CA THR A 178 3.06 -4.13 8.56
C THR A 178 2.06 -3.15 7.95
N LYS A 179 0.79 -3.56 7.80
CA LYS A 179 -0.28 -2.67 7.31
C LYS A 179 -0.40 -1.43 8.19
N GLY A 180 -0.51 -1.65 9.50
CA GLY A 180 -0.52 -0.60 10.52
C GLY A 180 -1.65 0.43 10.37
N LEU A 181 -2.76 0.23 11.11
CA LEU A 181 -3.86 1.22 11.15
C LEU A 181 -3.45 2.55 11.82
N LEU A 182 -2.50 2.48 12.77
CA LEU A 182 -2.02 3.61 13.57
C LEU A 182 -0.49 3.75 13.51
N ASP A 183 0.21 2.65 13.19
CA ASP A 183 1.66 2.55 13.10
C ASP A 183 2.08 1.42 12.13
N GLY A 184 2.64 1.77 10.97
CA GLY A 184 3.30 0.81 10.08
C GLY A 184 4.78 0.67 10.44
N GLN A 185 5.31 -0.54 10.40
CA GLN A 185 6.70 -0.86 10.77
C GLN A 185 7.40 -1.66 9.67
N VAL A 186 8.68 -1.39 9.48
CA VAL A 186 9.61 -2.22 8.71
C VAL A 186 10.27 -3.22 9.66
N LEU A 187 10.09 -4.50 9.37
CA LEU A 187 10.59 -5.62 10.16
C LEU A 187 11.67 -6.37 9.37
N THR A 188 12.91 -6.39 9.85
CA THR A 188 14.02 -7.05 9.16
C THR A 188 14.13 -8.50 9.59
N LEU A 189 14.11 -9.42 8.62
CA LEU A 189 14.28 -10.85 8.89
C LEU A 189 15.76 -11.23 9.12
N PRO A 190 16.02 -12.34 9.84
CA PRO A 190 17.37 -12.88 9.97
C PRO A 190 18.00 -13.16 8.60
N GLU A 191 19.31 -12.94 8.48
CA GLU A 191 20.06 -13.16 7.23
C GLU A 191 19.92 -14.59 6.69
N LYS A 192 19.91 -15.57 7.61
CA LYS A 192 19.71 -16.98 7.30
C LYS A 192 18.38 -17.42 7.86
N LEU A 193 17.44 -17.72 6.97
CA LEU A 193 16.14 -18.22 7.35
C LEU A 193 16.18 -19.73 7.61
N SER A 194 15.49 -20.15 8.66
CA SER A 194 15.28 -21.55 9.00
C SER A 194 14.00 -22.07 8.34
N GLU A 195 14.05 -23.29 7.79
CA GLU A 195 12.89 -24.01 7.27
C GLU A 195 12.11 -24.73 8.40
N THR A 196 12.75 -24.95 9.56
CA THR A 196 12.17 -25.75 10.66
C THR A 196 11.82 -24.94 11.90
N GLU A 197 12.51 -23.83 12.12
CA GLU A 197 12.29 -22.95 13.27
C GLU A 197 11.67 -21.63 12.82
N PRO A 198 10.79 -21.01 13.64
CA PRO A 198 10.25 -19.70 13.31
C PRO A 198 11.34 -18.63 13.21
N ASN A 199 11.31 -17.89 12.11
CA ASN A 199 12.15 -16.73 11.87
C ASN A 199 11.51 -15.51 12.53
N VAL A 200 12.25 -14.88 13.44
CA VAL A 200 11.76 -13.74 14.22
C VAL A 200 12.40 -12.47 13.67
N PRO A 201 11.64 -11.58 13.03
CA PRO A 201 12.19 -10.33 12.54
C PRO A 201 12.40 -9.31 13.67
N GLU A 202 13.30 -8.36 13.45
CA GLU A 202 13.55 -7.22 14.33
C GLU A 202 12.84 -5.96 13.82
N ASP A 203 12.29 -5.16 14.73
CA ASP A 203 11.75 -3.84 14.39
C ASP A 203 12.90 -2.91 14.00
N THR A 204 12.85 -2.44 12.76
CA THR A 204 13.95 -1.70 12.13
C THR A 204 13.65 -0.20 12.04
N ALA A 205 12.44 0.13 11.61
CA ALA A 205 12.03 1.51 11.34
C ALA A 205 10.51 1.65 11.22
N ALA A 206 10.02 2.89 11.28
CA ALA A 206 8.65 3.19 10.86
C ALA A 206 8.52 3.05 9.33
N ALA A 207 7.39 2.51 8.86
CA ALA A 207 7.10 2.33 7.43
C ALA A 207 6.86 3.66 6.67
N SER A 208 6.89 4.80 7.37
CA SER A 208 6.60 6.15 6.85
C SER A 208 5.16 6.39 6.38
N LEU A 209 4.39 5.34 6.09
CA LEU A 209 2.97 5.39 5.75
C LEU A 209 2.15 4.50 6.71
N LEU A 210 0.90 4.90 6.89
CA LEU A 210 -0.15 4.02 7.44
C LEU A 210 -0.80 3.25 6.31
N LEU A 211 -1.37 2.10 6.65
CA LEU A 211 -2.05 1.21 5.71
C LEU A 211 -1.14 0.79 4.57
N ALA A 212 0.09 0.39 4.88
CA ALA A 212 1.00 -0.15 3.88
C ALA A 212 0.36 -1.37 3.21
N THR A 213 0.54 -1.47 1.90
CA THR A 213 -0.11 -2.47 1.04
C THR A 213 0.90 -3.20 0.18
N ASP A 214 2.06 -2.59 -0.10
CA ASP A 214 3.22 -3.28 -0.65
C ASP A 214 4.48 -2.40 -0.47
N ALA A 215 5.65 -3.01 -0.66
CA ALA A 215 6.92 -2.32 -0.68
C ALA A 215 7.94 -3.03 -1.58
N ALA A 216 8.78 -2.25 -2.26
CA ALA A 216 9.88 -2.81 -3.04
C ALA A 216 11.16 -2.00 -2.89
N TRP A 217 12.27 -2.72 -3.06
CA TRP A 217 13.60 -2.15 -3.00
C TRP A 217 14.04 -1.67 -4.39
N SER A 218 14.67 -0.50 -4.48
CA SER A 218 15.25 -0.02 -5.73
C SER A 218 16.38 -0.95 -6.17
N PRO A 219 16.60 -1.17 -7.49
CA PRO A 219 17.61 -2.10 -7.97
C PRO A 219 19.05 -1.80 -7.50
N ASP A 220 19.35 -0.53 -7.17
CA ASP A 220 20.64 -0.08 -6.67
C ASP A 220 20.82 -0.27 -5.14
N GLY A 221 19.81 -0.77 -4.43
CA GLY A 221 19.87 -1.03 -3.00
C GLY A 221 19.69 0.20 -2.10
N ARG A 222 19.50 1.40 -2.67
CA ARG A 222 19.53 2.65 -1.89
C ARG A 222 18.19 3.02 -1.28
N TRP A 223 17.09 2.57 -1.86
CA TRP A 223 15.76 3.05 -1.54
C TRP A 223 14.80 1.89 -1.28
N LEU A 224 14.01 2.01 -0.22
CA LEU A 224 12.81 1.21 -0.04
C LEU A 224 11.62 2.10 -0.36
N VAL A 225 10.81 1.74 -1.34
CA VAL A 225 9.54 2.41 -1.62
C VAL A 225 8.43 1.61 -0.98
N VAL A 226 7.71 2.24 -0.05
CA VAL A 226 6.52 1.68 0.60
C VAL A 226 5.31 2.39 0.03
N ARG A 227 4.28 1.66 -0.37
CA ARG A 227 3.02 2.26 -0.81
C ARG A 227 1.85 1.94 0.13
N ASN A 228 0.88 2.84 0.10
CA ASN A 228 -0.50 2.59 0.53
C ASN A 228 -1.45 2.92 -0.62
N TYR A 229 -2.76 2.83 -0.36
CA TYR A 229 -3.84 3.13 -1.30
C TYR A 229 -3.74 4.45 -2.08
N LEU A 230 -3.00 5.46 -1.58
CA LEU A 230 -2.98 6.81 -2.15
C LEU A 230 -1.56 7.33 -2.47
N GLN A 231 -0.54 6.79 -1.81
CA GLN A 231 0.79 7.40 -1.77
C GLN A 231 1.88 6.34 -1.82
N ALA A 232 3.04 6.74 -2.33
CA ALA A 232 4.28 5.99 -2.19
C ALA A 232 5.32 6.86 -1.47
N ALA A 233 5.91 6.33 -0.40
CA ALA A 233 6.96 6.95 0.36
C ALA A 233 8.29 6.27 0.06
N THR A 234 9.32 7.06 -0.24
CA THR A 234 10.68 6.57 -0.48
C THR A 234 11.48 6.74 0.82
N LEU A 235 12.05 5.65 1.32
CA LEU A 235 12.93 5.64 2.48
C LEU A 235 14.38 5.41 2.05
N ASP A 236 15.30 6.16 2.63
CA ASP A 236 16.74 5.88 2.56
C ASP A 236 17.05 4.63 3.38
N THR A 237 17.65 3.60 2.78
CA THR A 237 17.87 2.30 3.46
C THR A 237 19.02 2.31 4.46
N THR A 238 19.85 3.36 4.46
CA THR A 238 20.94 3.55 5.43
C THR A 238 20.44 4.25 6.69
N THR A 239 19.57 5.26 6.53
CA THR A 239 19.08 6.10 7.63
C THR A 239 17.66 5.79 8.06
N TRP A 240 16.92 5.03 7.25
CA TRP A 240 15.49 4.73 7.37
C TRP A 240 14.58 5.96 7.43
N LYS A 241 15.07 7.11 6.93
CA LYS A 241 14.28 8.34 6.86
C LYS A 241 13.54 8.40 5.55
N THR A 242 12.30 8.88 5.60
CA THR A 242 11.55 9.26 4.42
C THR A 242 12.26 10.40 3.70
N VAL A 243 12.62 10.20 2.43
CA VAL A 243 13.24 11.23 1.58
C VAL A 243 12.22 11.93 0.70
N SER A 244 11.20 11.20 0.24
CA SER A 244 10.12 11.76 -0.57
C SER A 244 8.81 11.00 -0.34
N THR A 245 7.69 11.65 -0.66
CA THR A 245 6.37 11.01 -0.73
C THR A 245 5.63 11.57 -1.91
N VAL A 246 5.14 10.69 -2.77
CA VAL A 246 4.38 11.05 -3.96
C VAL A 246 2.95 10.58 -3.85
N THR A 247 2.04 11.27 -4.53
CA THR A 247 0.66 10.81 -4.69
C THR A 247 0.61 9.84 -5.87
N LEU A 248 -0.02 8.68 -5.67
CA LEU A 248 -0.22 7.69 -6.72
C LEU A 248 -1.48 8.03 -7.55
N PRO A 249 -1.55 7.61 -8.82
CA PRO A 249 -2.79 7.63 -9.58
C PRO A 249 -3.91 6.88 -8.84
N ASP A 250 -5.16 7.26 -9.09
CA ASP A 250 -6.30 6.57 -8.49
C ASP A 250 -6.36 5.12 -9.01
N GLN A 251 -6.54 4.18 -8.08
CA GLN A 251 -6.73 2.75 -8.37
C GLN A 251 -7.83 2.22 -7.45
N GLU A 252 -8.63 1.27 -7.94
CA GLU A 252 -9.56 0.52 -7.10
C GLU A 252 -8.76 -0.46 -6.24
N GLN A 253 -8.58 -0.18 -4.94
CA GLN A 253 -7.74 -0.99 -4.05
C GLN A 253 -6.33 -1.22 -4.65
N GLY A 254 -5.56 -0.14 -4.82
CA GLY A 254 -4.16 -0.32 -5.20
C GLY A 254 -3.45 -1.14 -4.14
N GLU A 255 -2.74 -2.20 -4.53
CA GLU A 255 -2.03 -3.13 -3.63
C GLU A 255 -0.54 -3.25 -4.03
N THR A 256 -0.25 -3.70 -5.24
CA THR A 256 1.10 -4.17 -5.60
C THR A 256 2.10 -3.06 -5.98
N LEU A 257 3.40 -3.28 -5.75
CA LEU A 257 4.50 -2.44 -6.20
C LEU A 257 5.75 -3.27 -6.58
N ALA A 258 6.29 -3.07 -7.79
CA ALA A 258 7.53 -3.74 -8.20
C ALA A 258 8.45 -2.83 -9.02
N PHE A 259 9.73 -2.72 -8.64
CA PHE A 259 10.70 -1.97 -9.44
C PHE A 259 10.99 -2.63 -10.78
N GLU A 260 11.15 -1.81 -11.81
CA GLU A 260 11.68 -2.27 -13.09
C GLU A 260 13.22 -2.31 -13.03
N PRO A 261 13.87 -3.21 -13.81
CA PRO A 261 15.33 -3.42 -13.73
C PRO A 261 16.18 -2.17 -13.95
N GLY A 262 15.66 -1.18 -14.69
CA GLY A 262 16.35 0.08 -14.95
C GLY A 262 16.43 1.03 -13.74
N GLY A 263 15.63 0.80 -12.70
CA GLY A 263 15.62 1.62 -11.48
C GLY A 263 15.10 3.04 -11.65
N THR A 264 14.61 3.41 -12.82
CA THR A 264 14.03 4.74 -13.13
C THR A 264 12.50 4.74 -13.06
N SER A 265 11.90 3.60 -12.73
CA SER A 265 10.46 3.44 -12.61
C SER A 265 10.11 2.16 -11.85
N TYR A 266 8.89 2.13 -11.32
CA TYR A 266 8.26 0.95 -10.76
C TYR A 266 6.86 0.79 -11.33
N LEU A 267 6.38 -0.44 -11.32
CA LEU A 267 5.02 -0.81 -11.66
C LEU A 267 4.16 -0.83 -10.41
N ILE A 268 2.91 -0.39 -10.53
CA ILE A 268 1.88 -0.54 -9.52
C ILE A 268 0.64 -1.19 -10.14
N GLY A 269 -0.07 -1.97 -9.34
CA GLY A 269 -1.25 -2.71 -9.73
C GLY A 269 -2.35 -2.57 -8.68
N SER A 270 -3.52 -3.11 -8.99
CA SER A 270 -4.68 -3.07 -8.12
C SER A 270 -5.43 -4.39 -8.14
N GLU A 271 -6.22 -4.61 -7.09
CA GLU A 271 -7.24 -5.63 -7.14
C GLU A 271 -8.35 -5.25 -8.12
N GLY A 272 -9.27 -6.18 -8.34
CA GLY A 272 -10.37 -6.05 -9.27
C GLY A 272 -10.10 -6.73 -10.60
N LYS A 273 -11.20 -6.96 -11.32
CA LYS A 273 -11.16 -7.45 -12.71
C LYS A 273 -10.74 -6.32 -13.63
N ASP A 274 -10.11 -6.69 -14.75
CA ASP A 274 -9.69 -5.74 -15.77
C ASP A 274 -8.80 -4.63 -15.17
N SER A 275 -7.93 -5.00 -14.21
CA SER A 275 -7.13 -4.03 -13.47
C SER A 275 -5.97 -3.52 -14.32
N GLU A 276 -5.69 -2.22 -14.20
CA GLU A 276 -4.61 -1.58 -14.93
C GLU A 276 -3.27 -1.80 -14.22
N LEU A 277 -2.25 -2.11 -15.01
CA LEU A 277 -0.86 -2.06 -14.59
C LEU A 277 -0.29 -0.69 -14.98
N LEU A 278 0.07 0.12 -14.00
CA LEU A 278 0.60 1.47 -14.22
C LEU A 278 2.10 1.48 -14.00
N ARG A 279 2.81 2.30 -14.78
CA ARG A 279 4.22 2.62 -14.58
C ARG A 279 4.35 4.01 -14.00
N ILE A 280 5.08 4.11 -12.90
CA ILE A 280 5.38 5.35 -12.21
C ILE A 280 6.87 5.66 -12.38
N GLY A 281 7.19 6.86 -12.84
CA GLY A 281 8.55 7.35 -12.92
C GLY A 281 9.15 7.51 -11.52
N PHE A 282 10.42 7.14 -11.39
CA PHE A 282 11.15 7.22 -10.13
C PHE A 282 12.45 7.99 -10.35
N SER A 283 12.62 9.06 -9.58
CA SER A 283 13.88 9.76 -9.40
C SER A 283 14.07 9.97 -7.90
N SER A 284 15.23 9.55 -7.39
CA SER A 284 15.60 9.87 -6.01
C SER A 284 16.26 11.24 -5.88
N GLU A 285 16.37 12.02 -6.97
CA GLU A 285 16.99 13.34 -6.98
C GLU A 285 16.09 14.46 -6.43
N ASP A 286 14.84 14.16 -6.06
CA ASP A 286 13.99 15.09 -5.31
C ASP A 286 14.39 15.11 -3.83
N GLU A 287 15.60 15.59 -3.59
CA GLU A 287 16.09 16.00 -2.27
C GLU A 287 15.29 17.27 -1.85
N ALA A 288 14.41 17.10 -0.85
CA ALA A 288 13.78 18.15 -0.06
C ALA A 288 12.72 19.05 -0.74
N ALA A 289 11.46 18.65 -0.66
CA ALA A 289 10.38 19.61 -0.36
C ALA A 289 10.07 19.53 1.15
N PRO A 290 10.36 20.57 1.95
CA PRO A 290 9.99 20.57 3.36
C PRO A 290 8.47 20.55 3.51
N VAL A 291 7.96 19.62 4.33
CA VAL A 291 6.57 19.67 4.81
C VAL A 291 6.39 21.01 5.55
N PRO A 292 5.44 21.88 5.16
CA PRO A 292 5.20 23.12 5.88
C PRO A 292 4.73 22.77 7.29
N SER A 293 5.58 23.03 8.29
CA SER A 293 5.18 22.98 9.68
C SER A 293 4.23 24.15 9.94
N ALA A 294 2.95 23.84 10.15
CA ALA A 294 1.96 24.80 10.59
C ALA A 294 2.25 25.19 12.05
N THR A 295 3.13 26.17 12.25
CA THR A 295 3.27 26.90 13.52
C THR A 295 3.03 28.37 13.23
N SER A 296 1.78 28.81 13.33
CA SER A 296 1.45 30.23 13.41
C SER A 296 1.15 30.61 14.85
N THR A 297 2.13 31.21 15.52
CA THR A 297 1.89 32.10 16.67
C THR A 297 1.79 33.52 16.13
N PRO A 298 0.69 34.27 16.34
CA PRO A 298 0.59 35.66 15.91
C PRO A 298 1.41 36.59 16.82
N PRO A 299 2.15 37.58 16.30
CA PRO A 299 2.62 38.69 17.11
C PRO A 299 1.51 39.73 17.29
N ALA A 300 1.33 40.17 18.54
CA ALA A 300 0.52 41.32 18.89
C ALA A 300 1.24 42.62 18.51
N GLY A 301 0.53 43.56 17.88
CA GLY A 301 1.00 44.91 17.58
C GLY A 301 -0.16 45.84 17.25
N SER A 302 -0.34 46.85 18.09
CA SER A 302 -1.48 47.77 18.17
C SER A 302 -1.31 49.02 17.28
N GLY A 303 -2.41 49.57 16.73
CA GLY A 303 -2.54 51.00 16.37
C GLY A 303 -3.21 51.30 15.02
N PRO A 304 -3.94 52.44 14.84
CA PRO A 304 -5.34 52.39 14.41
C PRO A 304 -5.71 53.08 13.08
N GLN A 305 -6.87 52.65 12.57
CA GLN A 305 -7.92 53.31 11.73
C GLN A 305 -7.54 54.18 10.52
N GLU A 306 -8.13 53.85 9.37
CA GLU A 306 -9.17 54.71 8.76
C GLU A 306 -10.03 53.91 7.75
N GLU A 307 -11.34 54.14 7.84
CA GLU A 307 -12.38 53.59 6.97
C GLU A 307 -12.31 54.23 5.57
N THR A 308 -12.53 53.46 4.52
CA THR A 308 -13.45 53.87 3.44
C THR A 308 -14.04 52.65 2.76
N ASP A 309 -15.36 52.70 2.69
CA ASP A 309 -16.31 51.77 2.12
C ASP A 309 -16.40 52.00 0.60
N ASP A 310 -16.21 50.95 -0.21
CA ASP A 310 -16.99 50.82 -1.44
C ASP A 310 -17.12 49.35 -1.87
N SER A 311 -18.36 48.97 -2.10
CA SER A 311 -18.86 47.62 -2.26
C SER A 311 -19.07 47.28 -3.73
N SER A 312 -18.49 46.18 -4.22
CA SER A 312 -19.13 45.31 -5.23
C SER A 312 -18.32 44.03 -5.47
N VAL A 313 -18.65 42.97 -4.73
CA VAL A 313 -18.31 41.60 -5.12
C VAL A 313 -19.54 40.72 -5.00
N LEU A 314 -19.82 40.00 -6.08
CA LEU A 314 -20.95 39.11 -6.31
C LEU A 314 -21.16 38.12 -5.16
N GLN A 315 -22.38 38.04 -4.64
CA GLN A 315 -22.78 37.00 -3.69
C GLN A 315 -23.01 35.66 -4.41
N PRO A 316 -22.52 34.53 -3.87
CA PRO A 316 -22.94 33.21 -4.33
C PRO A 316 -24.38 32.95 -3.91
N THR A 317 -25.12 32.23 -4.75
CA THR A 317 -26.54 31.92 -4.49
C THR A 317 -26.69 30.82 -3.44
N ALA A 318 -27.81 30.83 -2.73
CA ALA A 318 -28.14 29.94 -1.61
C ALA A 318 -28.06 28.42 -1.90
N ALA A 319 -27.94 28.02 -3.18
CA ALA A 319 -27.76 26.63 -3.57
C ALA A 319 -26.37 26.07 -3.22
N GLU A 320 -25.31 26.89 -3.21
CA GLU A 320 -23.94 26.43 -2.92
C GLU A 320 -23.67 26.26 -1.42
N ILE A 321 -24.40 26.98 -0.56
CA ILE A 321 -24.29 26.84 0.91
C ILE A 321 -25.05 25.60 1.41
N ALA A 322 -26.10 25.17 0.69
CA ALA A 322 -26.91 24.02 1.10
C ALA A 322 -26.21 22.66 0.91
N LEU A 323 -25.30 22.53 -0.07
CA LEU A 323 -24.64 21.25 -0.35
C LEU A 323 -23.43 20.97 0.57
N GLY A 324 -22.71 22.01 0.99
CA GLY A 324 -21.58 21.88 1.93
C GLY A 324 -21.98 21.79 3.40
N GLY A 325 -23.02 22.54 3.82
CA GLY A 325 -23.48 22.54 5.21
C GLY A 325 -24.21 21.26 5.63
N GLY A 326 -24.93 20.62 4.70
CA GLY A 326 -25.72 19.42 4.97
C GLY A 326 -24.86 18.18 5.29
N ILE A 327 -23.71 18.03 4.64
CA ILE A 327 -22.84 16.87 4.79
C ILE A 327 -22.10 16.91 6.14
N GLY A 328 -21.64 18.08 6.56
CA GLY A 328 -20.97 18.26 7.86
C GLY A 328 -21.90 18.04 9.06
N VAL A 329 -23.16 18.50 8.97
CA VAL A 329 -24.15 18.30 10.03
C VAL A 329 -24.64 16.84 10.07
N ALA A 330 -24.82 16.17 8.92
CA ALA A 330 -25.18 14.76 8.87
C ALA A 330 -24.09 13.86 9.47
N ALA A 331 -22.81 14.14 9.19
CA ALA A 331 -21.69 13.40 9.77
C ALA A 331 -21.59 13.58 11.30
N LEU A 332 -21.81 14.79 11.82
CA LEU A 332 -21.81 15.05 13.26
C LEU A 332 -23.01 14.41 13.99
N VAL A 333 -24.18 14.36 13.36
CA VAL A 333 -25.37 13.68 13.90
C VAL A 333 -25.20 12.15 13.89
N LEU A 334 -24.55 11.59 12.86
CA LEU A 334 -24.19 10.17 12.80
C LEU A 334 -23.16 9.79 13.88
N LEU A 335 -22.10 10.58 14.04
CA LEU A 335 -21.08 10.39 15.08
C LEU A 335 -21.67 10.52 16.49
N GLY A 336 -22.55 11.50 16.71
CA GLY A 336 -23.27 11.68 17.97
C GLY A 336 -24.23 10.53 18.29
N GLY A 337 -24.94 10.01 17.28
CA GLY A 337 -25.84 8.87 17.40
C GLY A 337 -25.12 7.56 17.74
N ILE A 338 -23.96 7.32 17.12
CA ILE A 338 -23.10 6.15 17.39
C ILE A 338 -22.52 6.21 18.81
N ALA A 339 -22.05 7.38 19.25
CA ALA A 339 -21.56 7.57 20.63
C ALA A 339 -22.65 7.30 21.69
N LEU A 340 -23.91 7.66 21.40
CA LEU A 340 -25.04 7.44 22.30
C LEU A 340 -25.45 5.96 22.36
N LEU A 341 -25.39 5.24 21.23
CA LEU A 341 -25.64 3.79 21.15
C LEU A 341 -24.56 2.99 21.88
N VAL A 342 -23.28 3.38 21.76
CA VAL A 342 -22.17 2.76 22.49
C VAL A 342 -22.28 3.00 24.00
N ARG A 343 -22.75 4.17 24.44
CA ARG A 343 -23.02 4.45 25.86
C ARG A 343 -24.19 3.65 26.43
N ARG A 344 -25.23 3.39 25.64
CA ARG A 344 -26.37 2.55 26.05
C ARG A 344 -26.04 1.06 26.09
N ALA A 345 -25.10 0.59 25.27
CA ALA A 345 -24.67 -0.82 25.27
C ALA A 345 -23.65 -1.17 26.36
N ARG A 346 -23.11 -0.16 27.08
CA ARG A 346 -22.17 -0.32 28.21
C ARG A 346 -22.84 -0.20 29.59
N ARG A 347 -24.15 0.01 29.66
CA ARG A 347 -24.98 -0.12 30.87
C ARG A 347 -25.82 -1.38 30.75
#